data_AF-A0A1V4TEY4-F1
#
_entry.id   AF-A0A1V4TEY4-F1
#
_cell.length_a   1.000
_cell.length_b   1.000
_cell.length_c   1.000
_cell.angle_alpha   90.00
_cell.angle_beta   90.00
_cell.angle_gamma   90.00
#
_symmetry.space_group_name_H-M   'P 1'
#
loop_
_entity.id
_entity.type
_entity.pdbx_description
1 polymer ?
#
loop_
_entity_poly.entity_id
_entity_poly.type
_entity_poly.pdbx_seq_one_letter_code
_entity_poly.pdbx_strand_id
1 'polypeptide(L)'
;MPTAIEIFKHLPKKNCGECRYPTCLAFAMQLANNKAQLDDCPHLSEAGRNALASSSAPPIRLVRIGSGKAVLEMGDETELYRHDKRFFHPTAFALRVSDDMDEGALKAKLDHARELRFERVGQVLRLDAVEAEYRSGNPGTYASFVKRVAQAIDWPLVLRCHDPTAMTGAAAAVKDRRPLLHGADASNLKDMAAAAKAHGCPLALCSGDLAQLADLAEAARKEGLEDLVLDPMPSNMRELLERCTIIRRSAIRKTFRGLGYPIYLSIPAGRDGVLMASTAVMKYGSLLAFQDLPAQHALPLLVLRQNIYTDPQVPIQVRPELYPVNNPGPDAPILFTTNFSLTYFTVLSDIEKSKVPVWLQVVDTEGLSVLTAYSAGKLTAETVNSALQASGAKERSSAGVLVIPGMVARMSVKLNEATGLKVIVGPKESSGLPKFLRGM
;
A
#
# COMPACT_ATOMS: atom_id res chain seq x y z
N MET A 1 -16.33 -11.16 -9.99
CA MET A 1 -17.44 -10.43 -10.64
C MET A 1 -18.40 -11.44 -11.23
N PRO A 2 -19.71 -11.21 -11.16
CA PRO A 2 -20.69 -12.05 -11.83
C PRO A 2 -20.42 -12.10 -13.33
N THR A 3 -20.62 -13.27 -13.91
CA THR A 3 -20.53 -13.43 -15.36
C THR A 3 -21.61 -12.60 -16.05
N ALA A 4 -21.39 -12.23 -17.32
CA ALA A 4 -22.40 -11.54 -18.11
C ALA A 4 -23.75 -12.31 -18.12
N ILE A 5 -23.70 -13.64 -18.03
CA ILE A 5 -24.89 -14.50 -17.95
C ILE A 5 -25.61 -14.34 -16.62
N GLU A 6 -24.90 -14.28 -15.50
CA GLU A 6 -25.49 -14.05 -14.17
C GLU A 6 -26.12 -12.67 -14.07
N ILE A 7 -25.45 -11.64 -14.60
CA ILE A 7 -26.00 -10.28 -14.65
C ILE A 7 -27.28 -10.24 -15.50
N PHE A 8 -27.25 -10.89 -16.67
CA PHE A 8 -28.37 -10.91 -17.61
C PHE A 8 -29.65 -11.52 -17.02
N LYS A 9 -29.54 -12.46 -16.06
CA LYS A 9 -30.71 -13.06 -15.38
C LYS A 9 -31.57 -12.02 -14.63
N HIS A 10 -30.94 -10.96 -14.13
CA HIS A 10 -31.59 -9.92 -13.33
C HIS A 10 -31.96 -8.66 -14.13
N LEU A 11 -31.60 -8.61 -15.42
CA LEU A 11 -31.97 -7.49 -16.29
C LEU A 11 -33.41 -7.62 -16.83
N PRO A 12 -34.05 -6.52 -17.27
CA PRO A 12 -35.44 -6.51 -17.75
C PRO A 12 -35.71 -7.30 -19.04
N LYS A 13 -34.65 -7.71 -19.78
CA LYS A 13 -34.71 -8.44 -21.06
C LYS A 13 -35.53 -7.74 -22.17
N LYS A 14 -35.74 -6.43 -22.06
CA LYS A 14 -36.48 -5.62 -23.04
C LYS A 14 -35.71 -5.37 -24.34
N ASN A 15 -34.37 -5.40 -24.29
CA ASN A 15 -33.49 -5.02 -25.41
C ASN A 15 -33.86 -3.66 -26.06
N CYS A 16 -34.26 -2.68 -25.24
CA CYS A 16 -34.80 -1.41 -25.72
C CYS A 16 -33.75 -0.41 -26.24
N GLY A 17 -32.45 -0.67 -26.05
CA GLY A 17 -31.38 0.23 -26.51
C GLY A 17 -31.19 1.52 -25.69
N GLU A 18 -32.07 1.82 -24.74
CA GLU A 18 -32.07 3.07 -23.96
C GLU A 18 -30.82 3.25 -23.08
N CYS A 19 -30.11 2.16 -22.76
CA CYS A 19 -28.82 2.17 -22.06
C CYS A 19 -27.61 2.33 -23.01
N ARG A 20 -27.83 2.70 -24.28
CA ARG A 20 -26.80 2.84 -25.35
C ARG A 20 -26.13 1.53 -25.78
N TYR A 21 -26.68 0.39 -25.38
CA TYR A 21 -26.22 -0.93 -25.81
C TYR A 21 -27.31 -1.66 -26.61
N PRO A 22 -26.94 -2.39 -27.67
CA PRO A 22 -27.90 -2.98 -28.61
C PRO A 22 -28.79 -4.06 -27.99
N THR A 23 -28.34 -4.72 -26.91
CA THR A 23 -29.13 -5.73 -26.19
C THR A 23 -28.85 -5.67 -24.69
N CYS A 24 -29.77 -6.20 -23.89
CA CYS A 24 -29.54 -6.38 -22.45
C CYS A 24 -28.34 -7.31 -22.17
N LEU A 25 -28.05 -8.27 -23.05
CA LEU A 25 -26.85 -9.11 -22.91
C LEU A 25 -25.56 -8.32 -23.19
N ALA A 26 -25.55 -7.45 -24.20
CA ALA A 26 -24.43 -6.56 -24.45
C ALA A 26 -24.19 -5.60 -23.28
N PHE A 27 -25.24 -5.05 -22.69
CA PHE A 27 -25.16 -4.26 -21.46
C PHE A 27 -24.60 -5.09 -20.28
N ALA A 28 -25.06 -6.33 -20.10
CA ALA A 28 -24.55 -7.24 -19.08
C ALA A 28 -23.04 -7.54 -19.25
N MET A 29 -22.56 -7.67 -20.48
CA MET A 29 -21.12 -7.82 -20.76
C MET A 29 -20.32 -6.57 -20.39
N GLN A 30 -20.85 -5.37 -20.58
CA GLN A 30 -20.16 -4.14 -20.18
C GLN A 30 -20.16 -3.96 -18.67
N LEU A 31 -21.26 -4.30 -17.99
CA LEU A 31 -21.31 -4.36 -16.52
C LEU A 31 -20.28 -5.36 -15.96
N ALA A 32 -20.19 -6.57 -16.53
CA ALA A 32 -19.20 -7.58 -16.10
C ALA A 32 -17.74 -7.12 -16.29
N ASN A 33 -17.51 -6.19 -17.22
CA ASN A 33 -16.21 -5.60 -17.51
C ASN A 33 -15.98 -4.23 -16.83
N ASN A 34 -16.87 -3.79 -15.94
CA ASN A 34 -16.85 -2.46 -15.29
C ASN A 34 -16.80 -1.27 -16.28
N LYS A 35 -17.40 -1.42 -17.47
CA LYS A 35 -17.47 -0.38 -18.52
C LYS A 35 -18.82 0.34 -18.58
N ALA A 36 -19.77 -0.06 -17.73
CA ALA A 36 -21.10 0.53 -17.59
C ALA A 36 -21.52 0.52 -16.12
N GLN A 37 -22.54 1.28 -15.75
CA GLN A 37 -23.13 1.30 -14.41
C GLN A 37 -24.57 0.78 -14.40
N LEU A 38 -25.02 0.26 -13.26
CA LEU A 38 -26.40 -0.24 -13.12
C LEU A 38 -27.46 0.84 -13.36
N ASP A 39 -27.10 2.10 -13.06
CA ASP A 39 -27.92 3.28 -13.28
C ASP A 39 -28.17 3.61 -14.76
N ASP A 40 -27.37 3.06 -15.68
CA ASP A 40 -27.55 3.29 -17.11
C ASP A 40 -28.81 2.60 -17.67
N CYS A 41 -29.43 1.67 -16.93
CA CYS A 41 -30.67 1.00 -17.33
C CYS A 41 -31.90 1.62 -16.62
N PRO A 42 -32.72 2.41 -17.32
CA PRO A 42 -33.89 3.07 -16.72
C PRO A 42 -35.01 2.08 -16.33
N HIS A 43 -34.98 0.87 -16.88
CA HIS A 43 -36.01 -0.17 -16.64
C HIS A 43 -35.62 -1.18 -15.56
N LEU A 44 -34.49 -1.00 -14.87
CA LEU A 44 -34.01 -1.94 -13.87
C LEU A 44 -34.88 -1.87 -12.60
N SER A 45 -35.61 -2.94 -12.31
CA SER A 45 -36.39 -3.07 -11.07
C SER A 45 -35.53 -2.94 -9.82
N GLU A 46 -36.09 -2.46 -8.70
CA GLU A 46 -35.38 -2.40 -7.41
C GLU A 46 -34.87 -3.77 -6.97
N ALA A 47 -35.64 -4.85 -7.19
CA ALA A 47 -35.21 -6.21 -6.88
C ALA A 47 -33.99 -6.64 -7.74
N GLY A 48 -34.00 -6.34 -9.03
CA GLY A 48 -32.86 -6.58 -9.92
C GLY A 48 -31.66 -5.71 -9.56
N ARG A 49 -31.88 -4.46 -9.15
CA ARG A 49 -30.87 -3.53 -8.69
C ARG A 49 -30.20 -4.01 -7.40
N ASN A 50 -30.96 -4.50 -6.43
CA ASN A 50 -30.42 -5.05 -5.18
C ASN A 50 -29.66 -6.38 -5.42
N ALA A 51 -30.19 -7.25 -6.29
CA ALA A 51 -29.51 -8.49 -6.68
C ALA A 51 -28.19 -8.22 -7.43
N LEU A 52 -28.17 -7.23 -8.32
CA LEU A 52 -26.97 -6.86 -9.05
C LEU A 52 -25.99 -6.06 -8.19
N ALA A 53 -26.44 -5.12 -7.37
CA ALA A 53 -25.57 -4.37 -6.44
C ALA A 53 -24.88 -5.31 -5.43
N SER A 54 -25.59 -6.32 -4.93
CA SER A 54 -24.99 -7.36 -4.07
C SER A 54 -24.04 -8.30 -4.83
N SER A 55 -24.19 -8.42 -6.15
CA SER A 55 -23.28 -9.17 -7.02
C SER A 55 -22.06 -8.36 -7.47
N SER A 56 -22.22 -7.04 -7.61
CA SER A 56 -21.17 -6.07 -7.96
C SER A 56 -20.32 -5.63 -6.78
N ALA A 57 -20.80 -5.81 -5.54
CA ALA A 57 -20.06 -5.45 -4.34
C ALA A 57 -18.70 -6.19 -4.32
N PRO A 58 -17.57 -5.48 -4.07
CA PRO A 58 -16.25 -6.07 -4.02
C PRO A 58 -16.21 -7.33 -3.17
N PRO A 59 -15.44 -8.37 -3.57
CA PRO A 59 -15.40 -9.63 -2.83
C PRO A 59 -14.93 -9.45 -1.39
N ILE A 60 -14.08 -8.45 -1.16
CA ILE A 60 -13.62 -8.03 0.16
C ILE A 60 -14.07 -6.58 0.39
N ARG A 61 -14.77 -6.32 1.48
CA ARG A 61 -15.28 -5.00 1.83
C ARG A 61 -14.13 -4.03 2.11
N LEU A 62 -14.30 -2.76 1.72
CA LEU A 62 -13.47 -1.66 2.19
C LEU A 62 -13.82 -1.30 3.63
N VAL A 63 -12.83 -1.27 4.51
CA VAL A 63 -12.97 -0.81 5.89
C VAL A 63 -12.01 0.35 6.12
N ARG A 64 -12.52 1.40 6.77
CA ARG A 64 -11.76 2.59 7.15
C ARG A 64 -11.51 2.59 8.65
N ILE A 65 -10.31 2.98 9.07
CA ILE A 65 -9.96 3.25 10.48
C ILE A 65 -9.43 4.67 10.56
N GLY A 66 -9.84 5.43 11.56
CA GLY A 66 -9.47 6.84 11.64
C GLY A 66 -10.48 7.79 11.00
N SER A 67 -10.19 9.08 11.12
CA SER A 67 -10.96 10.18 10.54
C SER A 67 -9.99 11.27 10.02
N GLY A 68 -10.51 12.19 9.20
CA GLY A 68 -9.72 13.32 8.68
C GLY A 68 -8.60 12.92 7.72
N LYS A 69 -7.42 13.53 7.86
CA LYS A 69 -6.27 13.33 6.95
C LYS A 69 -5.50 12.02 7.18
N ALA A 70 -5.76 11.34 8.28
CA ALA A 70 -5.01 10.16 8.70
C ALA A 70 -5.82 8.86 8.53
N VAL A 71 -6.88 8.85 7.73
CA VAL A 71 -7.70 7.64 7.50
C VAL A 71 -6.86 6.53 6.88
N LEU A 72 -6.92 5.35 7.49
CA LEU A 72 -6.38 4.11 6.96
C LEU A 72 -7.48 3.33 6.24
N GLU A 73 -7.22 2.93 5.00
CA GLU A 73 -8.11 2.11 4.17
C GLU A 73 -7.55 0.69 4.03
N MET A 74 -8.42 -0.30 4.23
CA MET A 74 -8.07 -1.73 4.15
C MET A 74 -9.17 -2.53 3.47
N GLY A 75 -8.80 -3.62 2.80
CA GLY A 75 -9.75 -4.44 2.05
C GLY A 75 -9.93 -3.90 0.63
N ASP A 76 -11.12 -4.04 0.04
CA ASP A 76 -11.39 -3.70 -1.38
C ASP A 76 -10.39 -4.32 -2.35
N GLU A 77 -10.11 -5.59 -2.10
CA GLU A 77 -9.09 -6.33 -2.81
C GLU A 77 -9.72 -7.43 -3.67
N THR A 78 -9.27 -7.54 -4.92
CA THR A 78 -9.88 -8.44 -5.91
C THR A 78 -9.00 -9.60 -6.33
N GLU A 79 -7.68 -9.53 -6.09
CA GLU A 79 -6.72 -10.48 -6.65
C GLU A 79 -6.14 -11.46 -5.62
N LEU A 80 -5.77 -12.65 -6.10
CA LEU A 80 -4.92 -13.58 -5.34
C LEU A 80 -3.44 -13.38 -5.66
N TYR A 81 -3.13 -13.05 -6.91
CA TYR A 81 -1.76 -12.88 -7.37
C TYR A 81 -1.62 -11.48 -7.93
N ARG A 82 -0.62 -10.74 -7.46
CA ARG A 82 -0.40 -9.35 -7.89
C ARG A 82 -0.19 -9.23 -9.40
N HIS A 83 0.34 -10.25 -10.08
CA HIS A 83 0.56 -10.24 -11.53
C HIS A 83 -0.73 -10.38 -12.35
N ASP A 84 -1.85 -10.80 -11.75
CA ASP A 84 -3.15 -10.82 -12.44
C ASP A 84 -3.66 -9.39 -12.67
N LYS A 85 -3.39 -8.49 -11.72
CA LYS A 85 -3.67 -7.05 -11.83
C LYS A 85 -2.72 -6.24 -10.93
N ARG A 86 -3.12 -6.02 -9.66
CA ARG A 86 -2.32 -5.41 -8.59
C ARG A 86 -3.00 -5.67 -7.24
N PHE A 87 -2.29 -5.38 -6.16
CA PHE A 87 -2.92 -5.16 -4.84
C PHE A 87 -3.13 -3.66 -4.62
N PHE A 88 -4.20 -3.28 -3.93
CA PHE A 88 -4.70 -1.90 -3.87
C PHE A 88 -4.35 -1.18 -2.58
N HIS A 89 -4.53 -1.83 -1.43
CA HIS A 89 -4.40 -1.20 -0.12
C HIS A 89 -3.22 -1.82 0.65
N PRO A 90 -2.07 -1.13 0.74
CA PRO A 90 -0.88 -1.63 1.44
C PRO A 90 -1.18 -2.06 2.87
N THR A 91 -0.54 -3.15 3.29
CA THR A 91 -0.65 -3.64 4.67
C THR A 91 -0.29 -2.56 5.69
N ALA A 92 -1.21 -2.24 6.59
CA ALA A 92 -1.00 -1.29 7.65
C ALA A 92 -0.16 -1.89 8.77
N PHE A 93 0.82 -1.13 9.27
CA PHE A 93 1.61 -1.52 10.42
C PHE A 93 1.25 -0.66 11.63
N ALA A 94 0.92 -1.32 12.74
CA ALA A 94 0.63 -0.69 14.03
C ALA A 94 1.67 -1.10 15.07
N LEU A 95 2.15 -0.17 15.90
CA LEU A 95 2.96 -0.51 17.07
C LEU A 95 2.09 -0.55 18.32
N ARG A 96 2.24 -1.59 19.14
CA ARG A 96 1.45 -1.78 20.36
C ARG A 96 2.03 -1.03 21.56
N VAL A 97 1.16 -0.31 22.28
CA VAL A 97 1.39 0.28 23.60
C VAL A 97 0.35 -0.28 24.58
N SER A 98 0.60 -0.25 25.88
CA SER A 98 -0.34 -0.78 26.88
C SER A 98 -0.53 0.14 28.07
N ASP A 99 -1.69 0.05 28.71
CA ASP A 99 -2.12 0.95 29.78
C ASP A 99 -1.48 0.71 31.16
N ASP A 100 -0.61 -0.30 31.25
CA ASP A 100 0.31 -0.56 32.37
C ASP A 100 1.67 0.16 32.21
N MET A 101 1.92 0.81 31.07
CA MET A 101 3.13 1.62 30.86
C MET A 101 3.07 2.94 31.63
N ASP A 102 4.19 3.32 32.24
CA ASP A 102 4.37 4.67 32.75
C ASP A 102 4.48 5.71 31.61
N GLU A 103 4.43 7.00 31.96
CA GLU A 103 4.44 8.08 30.98
C GLU A 103 5.74 8.16 30.17
N GLY A 104 6.88 7.87 30.79
CA GLY A 104 8.18 7.88 30.12
C GLY A 104 8.30 6.74 29.10
N ALA A 105 7.89 5.54 29.49
CA ALA A 105 7.85 4.37 28.62
C ALA A 105 6.90 4.55 27.45
N LEU A 106 5.69 5.08 27.69
CA LEU A 106 4.74 5.40 26.64
C LEU A 106 5.34 6.42 25.65
N LYS A 107 5.90 7.51 26.16
CA LYS A 107 6.52 8.55 25.31
C LYS A 107 7.64 7.96 24.46
N ALA A 108 8.56 7.21 25.06
CA ALA A 108 9.66 6.58 24.34
C ALA A 108 9.16 5.64 23.23
N LYS A 109 8.10 4.86 23.50
CA LYS A 109 7.55 3.93 22.50
C LYS A 109 6.83 4.64 21.35
N LEU A 110 6.13 5.74 21.63
CA LEU A 110 5.51 6.57 20.58
C LEU A 110 6.56 7.35 19.77
N ASP A 111 7.61 7.84 20.40
CA ASP A 111 8.72 8.51 19.71
C ASP A 111 9.44 7.53 18.78
N HIS A 112 9.75 6.32 19.27
CA HIS A 112 10.27 5.24 18.43
C HIS A 112 9.36 4.95 17.23
N ALA A 113 8.04 4.85 17.44
CA ALA A 113 7.10 4.64 16.33
C ALA A 113 7.21 5.73 15.25
N ARG A 114 7.36 7.01 15.62
CA ARG A 114 7.52 8.13 14.68
C ARG A 114 8.87 8.09 13.95
N GLU A 115 9.92 7.64 14.63
CA GLU A 115 11.27 7.49 14.08
C GLU A 115 11.41 6.33 13.10
N LEU A 116 10.49 5.35 13.12
CA LEU A 116 10.37 4.31 12.09
C LEU A 116 9.82 4.88 10.77
N ARG A 117 10.54 5.87 10.24
CA ARG A 117 10.28 6.62 9.02
C ARG A 117 11.54 6.61 8.16
N PHE A 118 11.42 6.13 6.93
CA PHE A 118 12.54 5.96 6.01
C PHE A 118 12.20 6.61 4.66
N GLU A 119 13.17 7.24 4.01
CA GLU A 119 13.02 7.74 2.65
C GLU A 119 13.66 6.77 1.67
N ARG A 120 12.87 6.31 0.70
CA ARG A 120 13.32 5.34 -0.30
C ARG A 120 12.60 5.58 -1.62
N VAL A 121 13.37 5.73 -2.69
CA VAL A 121 12.84 5.93 -4.05
C VAL A 121 11.89 7.14 -4.14
N GLY A 122 12.18 8.22 -3.41
CA GLY A 122 11.36 9.44 -3.36
C GLY A 122 10.06 9.30 -2.56
N GLN A 123 9.87 8.20 -1.84
CA GLN A 123 8.69 7.95 -1.01
C GLN A 123 9.07 7.82 0.46
N VAL A 124 8.17 8.26 1.33
CA VAL A 124 8.28 8.11 2.79
C VAL A 124 7.62 6.80 3.20
N LEU A 125 8.41 5.87 3.71
CA LEU A 125 7.95 4.62 4.30
C LEU A 125 7.84 4.81 5.81
N ARG A 126 6.67 4.56 6.39
CA ARG A 126 6.42 4.73 7.83
C ARG A 126 5.36 3.75 8.34
N LEU A 127 5.23 3.69 9.67
CA LEU A 127 4.09 3.07 10.33
C LEU A 127 2.79 3.88 10.12
N ASP A 128 1.67 3.20 10.30
CA ASP A 128 0.34 3.70 9.92
C ASP A 128 -0.58 3.92 11.12
N ALA A 129 -0.42 3.14 12.19
CA ALA A 129 -1.35 3.14 13.33
C ALA A 129 -0.66 2.86 14.68
N VAL A 130 -1.41 3.01 15.77
CA VAL A 130 -1.00 2.58 17.11
C VAL A 130 -2.08 1.66 17.68
N GLU A 131 -1.68 0.53 18.26
CA GLU A 131 -2.58 -0.35 19.01
C GLU A 131 -2.45 -0.06 20.51
N ALA A 132 -3.54 0.28 21.18
CA ALA A 132 -3.61 0.48 22.63
C ALA A 132 -4.20 -0.78 23.29
N GLU A 133 -3.39 -1.52 24.03
CA GLU A 133 -3.77 -2.78 24.68
C GLU A 133 -4.17 -2.57 26.14
N TYR A 134 -5.29 -3.18 26.51
CA TYR A 134 -5.77 -3.26 27.87
C TYR A 134 -5.06 -4.35 28.66
N ARG A 135 -4.27 -3.97 29.66
CA ARG A 135 -3.54 -4.86 30.58
C ARG A 135 -3.80 -4.56 32.04
N SER A 136 -4.19 -3.33 32.37
CA SER A 136 -4.39 -2.88 33.75
C SER A 136 -5.53 -3.58 34.49
N GLY A 137 -6.50 -4.16 33.78
CA GLY A 137 -7.72 -4.70 34.38
C GLY A 137 -8.65 -3.62 34.95
N ASN A 138 -8.41 -2.33 34.65
CA ASN A 138 -9.26 -1.22 35.08
C ASN A 138 -9.81 -0.41 33.89
N PRO A 139 -11.14 -0.40 33.64
CA PRO A 139 -11.77 0.35 32.55
C PRO A 139 -11.44 1.86 32.52
N GLY A 140 -11.35 2.50 33.69
CA GLY A 140 -11.06 3.93 33.81
C GLY A 140 -9.61 4.27 33.47
N THR A 141 -8.67 3.42 33.89
CA THR A 141 -7.26 3.51 33.49
C THR A 141 -7.10 3.39 31.98
N TYR A 142 -7.78 2.40 31.39
CA TYR A 142 -7.71 2.17 29.94
C TYR A 142 -8.26 3.35 29.13
N ALA A 143 -9.43 3.88 29.49
CA ALA A 143 -10.00 5.04 28.80
C ALA A 143 -9.10 6.29 28.91
N SER A 144 -8.51 6.53 30.08
CA SER A 144 -7.56 7.63 30.30
C SER A 144 -6.27 7.45 29.50
N PHE A 145 -5.77 6.22 29.43
CA PHE A 145 -4.61 5.86 28.63
C PHE A 145 -4.86 6.07 27.12
N VAL A 146 -5.97 5.56 26.59
CA VAL A 146 -6.33 5.72 25.18
C VAL A 146 -6.47 7.20 24.80
N LYS A 147 -7.06 8.02 25.67
CA LYS A 147 -7.14 9.47 25.47
C LYS A 147 -5.74 10.11 25.38
N ARG A 148 -4.82 9.70 26.26
CA ARG A 148 -3.43 10.20 26.28
C ARG A 148 -2.68 9.82 25.00
N VAL A 149 -2.84 8.58 24.53
CA VAL A 149 -2.29 8.12 23.24
C VAL A 149 -2.83 8.99 22.10
N ALA A 150 -4.14 9.21 22.04
CA ALA A 150 -4.78 10.01 21.00
C ALA A 150 -4.33 11.49 20.99
N GLN A 151 -3.98 12.05 22.14
CA GLN A 151 -3.42 13.41 22.28
C GLN A 151 -1.96 13.48 21.86
N ALA A 152 -1.20 12.40 22.03
CA ALA A 152 0.20 12.34 21.68
C ALA A 152 0.42 12.06 20.19
N ILE A 153 -0.49 11.37 19.51
CA ILE A 153 -0.32 10.98 18.10
C ILE A 153 -1.62 11.06 17.30
N ASP A 154 -1.53 11.59 16.08
CA ASP A 154 -2.66 11.78 15.16
C ASP A 154 -2.96 10.57 14.26
N TRP A 155 -2.34 9.42 14.54
CA TRP A 155 -2.52 8.21 13.73
C TRP A 155 -3.82 7.47 14.07
N PRO A 156 -4.36 6.67 13.14
CA PRO A 156 -5.37 5.65 13.43
C PRO A 156 -5.04 4.83 14.68
N LEU A 157 -6.08 4.52 15.44
CA LEU A 157 -5.97 3.74 16.68
C LEU A 157 -6.69 2.40 16.53
N VAL A 158 -6.07 1.37 17.08
CA VAL A 158 -6.70 0.08 17.37
C VAL A 158 -6.82 -0.03 18.89
N LEU A 159 -8.04 -0.22 19.40
CA LEU A 159 -8.29 -0.45 20.82
C LEU A 159 -8.40 -1.95 21.02
N ARG A 160 -7.43 -2.56 21.71
CA ARG A 160 -7.37 -4.00 21.97
C ARG A 160 -7.84 -4.29 23.39
N CYS A 161 -9.05 -4.83 23.51
CA CYS A 161 -9.67 -5.13 24.80
C CYS A 161 -10.78 -6.19 24.64
N HIS A 162 -10.78 -7.22 25.48
CA HIS A 162 -11.84 -8.24 25.50
C HIS A 162 -13.04 -7.84 26.38
N ASP A 163 -12.82 -6.97 27.37
CA ASP A 163 -13.84 -6.49 28.30
C ASP A 163 -14.73 -5.41 27.64
N PRO A 164 -16.04 -5.67 27.44
CA PRO A 164 -16.93 -4.71 26.78
C PRO A 164 -17.10 -3.38 27.54
N THR A 165 -16.98 -3.38 28.87
CA THR A 165 -17.09 -2.18 29.70
C THR A 165 -15.89 -1.27 29.46
N ALA A 166 -14.68 -1.84 29.50
CA ALA A 166 -13.45 -1.11 29.19
C ALA A 166 -13.43 -0.63 27.74
N MET A 167 -13.87 -1.47 26.79
CA MET A 167 -13.96 -1.09 25.38
C MET A 167 -14.91 0.09 25.16
N THR A 168 -16.10 0.06 25.75
CA THR A 168 -17.09 1.14 25.62
C THR A 168 -16.56 2.46 26.16
N GLY A 169 -15.96 2.46 27.35
CA GLY A 169 -15.37 3.66 27.95
C GLY A 169 -14.23 4.25 27.12
N ALA A 170 -13.34 3.38 26.60
CA ALA A 170 -12.23 3.81 25.77
C ALA A 170 -12.69 4.32 24.39
N ALA A 171 -13.63 3.64 23.73
CA ALA A 171 -14.19 4.08 22.46
C ALA A 171 -14.87 5.44 22.58
N ALA A 172 -15.64 5.67 23.66
CA ALA A 172 -16.27 6.95 23.93
C ALA A 172 -15.24 8.09 24.10
N ALA A 173 -14.09 7.81 24.73
CA ALA A 173 -13.03 8.80 24.97
C ALA A 173 -12.36 9.30 23.67
N VAL A 174 -12.44 8.53 22.58
CA VAL A 174 -11.82 8.85 21.28
C VAL A 174 -12.79 8.65 20.10
N LYS A 175 -14.10 8.82 20.32
CA LYS A 175 -15.14 8.55 19.31
C LYS A 175 -14.91 9.27 17.97
N ASP A 176 -14.42 10.51 18.01
CA ASP A 176 -14.20 11.33 16.81
C ASP A 176 -13.01 10.83 15.98
N ARG A 177 -12.17 9.97 16.55
CA ARG A 177 -11.03 9.30 15.89
C ARG A 177 -11.42 7.98 15.23
N ARG A 178 -12.66 7.51 15.40
CA ARG A 178 -13.19 6.29 14.78
C ARG A 178 -12.20 5.11 14.79
N PRO A 179 -11.76 4.65 15.98
CA PRO A 179 -10.78 3.57 16.11
C PRO A 179 -11.34 2.20 15.68
N LEU A 180 -10.46 1.25 15.41
CA LEU A 180 -10.82 -0.17 15.32
C LEU A 180 -10.97 -0.76 16.71
N LEU A 181 -12.15 -1.30 17.03
CA LEU A 181 -12.36 -2.04 18.28
C LEU A 181 -11.97 -3.49 18.06
N HIS A 182 -10.97 -3.98 18.76
CA HIS A 182 -10.45 -5.34 18.64
C HIS A 182 -10.74 -6.16 19.90
N GLY A 183 -11.22 -7.40 19.71
CA GLY A 183 -11.40 -8.38 20.78
C GLY A 183 -12.79 -9.03 20.84
N ALA A 184 -13.62 -8.90 19.80
CA ALA A 184 -14.95 -9.50 19.81
C ALA A 184 -14.91 -10.98 19.40
N ASP A 185 -15.42 -11.86 20.24
CA ASP A 185 -15.56 -13.30 20.00
C ASP A 185 -16.99 -13.77 20.34
N ALA A 186 -17.23 -15.08 20.34
CA ALA A 186 -18.55 -15.65 20.61
C ALA A 186 -19.10 -15.32 22.01
N SER A 187 -18.24 -15.01 22.98
CA SER A 187 -18.63 -14.75 24.37
C SER A 187 -19.10 -13.32 24.61
N ASN A 188 -18.62 -12.35 23.82
CA ASN A 188 -18.84 -10.92 24.06
C ASN A 188 -19.40 -10.14 22.84
N LEU A 189 -19.67 -10.82 21.72
CA LEU A 189 -20.03 -10.18 20.44
C LEU A 189 -21.14 -9.14 20.58
N LYS A 190 -22.21 -9.46 21.32
CA LYS A 190 -23.39 -8.58 21.43
C LYS A 190 -23.02 -7.22 22.03
N ASP A 191 -22.27 -7.23 23.13
CA ASP A 191 -21.90 -6.01 23.85
C ASP A 191 -20.82 -5.22 23.09
N MET A 192 -19.85 -5.94 22.50
CA MET A 192 -18.84 -5.33 21.63
C MET A 192 -19.46 -4.72 20.37
N ALA A 193 -20.49 -5.35 19.80
CA ALA A 193 -21.21 -4.83 18.67
C ALA A 193 -22.00 -3.56 19.01
N ALA A 194 -22.63 -3.53 20.18
CA ALA A 194 -23.30 -2.34 20.69
C ALA A 194 -22.31 -1.17 20.88
N ALA A 195 -21.12 -1.43 21.44
CA ALA A 195 -20.07 -0.43 21.61
C ALA A 195 -19.58 0.14 20.27
N ALA A 196 -19.34 -0.73 19.28
CA ALA A 196 -18.94 -0.32 17.93
C ALA A 196 -20.02 0.54 17.25
N LYS A 197 -21.28 0.12 17.33
CA LYS A 197 -22.42 0.82 16.71
C LYS A 197 -22.66 2.19 17.33
N ALA A 198 -22.56 2.31 18.65
CA ALA A 198 -22.75 3.57 19.37
C ALA A 198 -21.81 4.69 18.89
N HIS A 199 -20.64 4.33 18.36
CA HIS A 199 -19.61 5.28 17.94
C HIS A 199 -19.25 5.17 16.45
N GLY A 200 -19.96 4.34 15.67
CA GLY A 200 -19.69 4.13 14.25
C GLY A 200 -18.31 3.55 13.95
N CYS A 201 -17.73 2.81 14.90
CA CYS A 201 -16.39 2.24 14.81
C CYS A 201 -16.41 0.88 14.09
N PRO A 202 -15.37 0.54 13.30
CA PRO A 202 -15.20 -0.83 12.82
C PRO A 202 -14.90 -1.79 13.98
N LEU A 203 -15.26 -3.07 13.80
CA LEU A 203 -15.12 -4.13 14.81
C LEU A 203 -14.28 -5.30 14.28
N ALA A 204 -13.26 -5.74 15.02
CA ALA A 204 -12.49 -6.93 14.72
C ALA A 204 -13.06 -8.16 15.45
N LEU A 205 -13.33 -9.22 14.68
CA LEU A 205 -13.88 -10.49 15.11
C LEU A 205 -12.76 -11.52 15.25
N CYS A 206 -12.72 -12.22 16.37
CA CYS A 206 -11.64 -13.10 16.78
C CYS A 206 -12.12 -14.55 16.87
N SER A 207 -11.48 -15.43 16.10
CA SER A 207 -11.54 -16.88 16.33
C SER A 207 -10.42 -17.59 15.57
N GLY A 208 -9.86 -18.65 16.17
CA GLY A 208 -8.95 -19.57 15.49
C GLY A 208 -9.62 -20.50 14.48
N ASP A 209 -10.96 -20.55 14.47
CA ASP A 209 -11.78 -21.34 13.56
C ASP A 209 -12.44 -20.45 12.50
N LEU A 210 -12.24 -20.79 11.22
CA LEU A 210 -12.72 -19.95 10.11
C LEU A 210 -14.24 -20.04 9.91
N ALA A 211 -14.88 -21.15 10.29
CA ALA A 211 -16.33 -21.27 10.22
C ALA A 211 -16.97 -20.40 11.31
N GLN A 212 -16.43 -20.46 12.53
CA GLN A 212 -16.87 -19.58 13.61
C GLN A 212 -16.64 -18.09 13.28
N LEU A 213 -15.53 -17.73 12.64
CA LEU A 213 -15.35 -16.35 12.15
C LEU A 213 -16.46 -15.92 11.18
N ALA A 214 -16.88 -16.81 10.28
CA ALA A 214 -17.97 -16.52 9.36
C ALA A 214 -19.31 -16.34 10.10
N ASP A 215 -19.59 -17.21 11.07
CA ASP A 215 -20.80 -17.11 11.91
C ASP A 215 -20.82 -15.81 12.72
N LEU A 216 -19.67 -15.41 13.30
CA LEU A 216 -19.52 -14.14 14.01
C LEU A 216 -19.76 -12.95 13.08
N ALA A 217 -19.25 -13.01 11.84
CA ALA A 217 -19.46 -11.95 10.86
C ALA A 217 -20.95 -11.82 10.47
N GLU A 218 -21.64 -12.95 10.26
CA GLU A 218 -23.08 -12.94 10.02
C GLU A 218 -23.88 -12.40 11.20
N ALA A 219 -23.52 -12.80 12.43
CA ALA A 219 -24.15 -12.30 13.65
C ALA A 219 -23.92 -10.79 13.83
N ALA A 220 -22.70 -10.29 13.64
CA ALA A 220 -22.38 -8.86 13.72
C ALA A 220 -23.17 -8.03 12.69
N ARG A 221 -23.34 -8.56 11.46
CA ARG A 221 -24.17 -7.90 10.44
C ARG A 221 -25.65 -7.85 10.80
N LYS A 222 -26.19 -8.88 11.46
CA LYS A 222 -27.58 -8.88 11.95
C LYS A 222 -27.81 -7.78 13.00
N GLU A 223 -26.77 -7.40 13.75
CA GLU A 223 -26.78 -6.25 14.67
C GLU A 223 -26.63 -4.89 13.94
N GLY A 224 -26.41 -4.91 12.61
CA GLY A 224 -26.25 -3.73 11.76
C GLY A 224 -24.81 -3.24 11.64
N LEU A 225 -23.82 -4.06 12.01
CA LEU A 225 -22.41 -3.75 11.79
C LEU A 225 -21.92 -4.27 10.46
N GLU A 226 -21.44 -3.36 9.65
CA GLU A 226 -21.00 -3.67 8.29
C GLU A 226 -19.48 -3.58 8.13
N ASP A 227 -18.82 -2.74 8.92
CA ASP A 227 -17.36 -2.55 8.88
C ASP A 227 -16.67 -3.51 9.85
N LEU A 228 -16.37 -4.72 9.34
CA LEU A 228 -15.79 -5.81 10.11
C LEU A 228 -14.36 -6.12 9.66
N VAL A 229 -13.53 -6.58 10.60
CA VAL A 229 -12.16 -7.04 10.36
C VAL A 229 -12.04 -8.46 10.95
N LEU A 230 -11.31 -9.36 10.30
CA LEU A 230 -11.15 -10.74 10.75
C LEU A 230 -9.79 -10.93 11.42
N ASP A 231 -9.78 -11.50 12.61
CA ASP A 231 -8.59 -11.99 13.30
C ASP A 231 -8.64 -13.52 13.37
N PRO A 232 -7.93 -14.24 12.47
CA PRO A 232 -7.89 -15.69 12.46
C PRO A 232 -6.96 -16.30 13.52
N MET A 233 -6.36 -15.49 14.40
CA MET A 233 -5.55 -15.93 15.56
C MET A 233 -4.54 -17.07 15.26
N PRO A 234 -3.69 -16.96 14.24
CA PRO A 234 -2.73 -18.01 13.93
C PRO A 234 -1.68 -18.13 15.03
N SER A 235 -1.43 -19.35 15.50
CA SER A 235 -0.43 -19.62 16.54
C SER A 235 0.99 -19.81 15.98
N ASN A 236 1.10 -20.04 14.67
CA ASN A 236 2.36 -20.34 13.98
C ASN A 236 2.29 -19.94 12.50
N MET A 237 3.44 -20.00 11.80
CA MET A 237 3.53 -19.60 10.40
C MET A 237 2.66 -20.43 9.45
N ARG A 238 2.49 -21.74 9.72
CA ARG A 238 1.67 -22.61 8.88
C ARG A 238 0.21 -22.14 8.94
N GLU A 239 -0.32 -21.96 10.14
CA GLU A 239 -1.68 -21.45 10.34
C GLU A 239 -1.87 -20.05 9.75
N LEU A 240 -0.88 -19.17 9.89
CA LEU A 240 -0.93 -17.83 9.30
C LEU A 240 -1.10 -17.89 7.78
N LEU A 241 -0.24 -18.66 7.11
CA LEU A 241 -0.29 -18.83 5.66
C LEU A 241 -1.62 -19.46 5.22
N GLU A 242 -2.03 -20.53 5.89
CA GLU A 242 -3.23 -21.30 5.58
C GLU A 242 -4.50 -20.46 5.76
N ARG A 243 -4.71 -19.88 6.94
CA ARG A 243 -5.92 -19.13 7.27
C ARG A 243 -6.06 -17.87 6.42
N CYS A 244 -4.99 -17.09 6.26
CA CYS A 244 -5.07 -15.89 5.42
C CYS A 244 -5.37 -16.24 3.95
N THR A 245 -4.78 -17.33 3.45
CA THR A 245 -5.04 -17.80 2.08
C THR A 245 -6.46 -18.31 1.90
N ILE A 246 -7.01 -19.06 2.86
CA ILE A 246 -8.39 -19.55 2.82
C ILE A 246 -9.38 -18.38 2.85
N ILE A 247 -9.19 -17.41 3.74
CA ILE A 247 -10.03 -16.20 3.83
C ILE A 247 -10.06 -15.49 2.47
N ARG A 248 -8.89 -15.12 1.95
CA ARG A 248 -8.75 -14.40 0.68
C ARG A 248 -9.35 -15.19 -0.50
N ARG A 249 -9.03 -16.49 -0.61
CA ARG A 249 -9.57 -17.34 -1.70
C ARG A 249 -11.07 -17.52 -1.62
N SER A 250 -11.62 -17.67 -0.42
CA SER A 250 -13.07 -17.85 -0.23
C SER A 250 -13.82 -16.58 -0.59
N ALA A 251 -13.32 -15.42 -0.17
CA ALA A 251 -13.88 -14.12 -0.55
C ALA A 251 -13.84 -13.90 -2.07
N ILE A 252 -12.69 -14.12 -2.72
CA ILE A 252 -12.50 -13.78 -4.14
C ILE A 252 -13.08 -14.82 -5.09
N ARG A 253 -12.76 -16.11 -4.91
CA ARG A 253 -13.14 -17.15 -5.87
C ARG A 253 -14.54 -17.70 -5.64
N LYS A 254 -14.99 -17.73 -4.39
CA LYS A 254 -16.30 -18.28 -4.02
C LYS A 254 -17.33 -17.20 -3.68
N THR A 255 -16.93 -15.93 -3.67
CA THR A 255 -17.79 -14.81 -3.24
C THR A 255 -18.40 -15.06 -1.85
N PHE A 256 -17.65 -15.76 -0.98
CA PHE A 256 -18.14 -16.15 0.34
C PHE A 256 -18.12 -14.94 1.27
N ARG A 257 -19.28 -14.30 1.43
CA ARG A 257 -19.44 -13.03 2.14
C ARG A 257 -19.06 -13.11 3.63
N GLY A 258 -19.22 -14.26 4.27
CA GLY A 258 -18.83 -14.46 5.69
C GLY A 258 -17.35 -14.20 5.97
N LEU A 259 -16.48 -14.34 4.95
CA LEU A 259 -15.04 -14.04 5.07
C LEU A 259 -14.60 -12.88 4.16
N GLY A 260 -15.54 -12.08 3.66
CA GLY A 260 -15.32 -10.98 2.72
C GLY A 260 -14.81 -9.69 3.36
N TYR A 261 -13.81 -9.77 4.25
CA TYR A 261 -13.34 -8.67 5.09
C TYR A 261 -11.81 -8.63 5.20
N PRO A 262 -11.21 -7.46 5.50
CA PRO A 262 -9.77 -7.35 5.73
C PRO A 262 -9.31 -8.15 6.95
N ILE A 263 -8.02 -8.48 6.99
CA ILE A 263 -7.42 -9.38 7.97
C ILE A 263 -6.52 -8.59 8.93
N TYR A 264 -6.80 -8.70 10.23
CA TYR A 264 -5.94 -8.26 11.31
C TYR A 264 -5.05 -9.42 11.78
N LEU A 265 -3.79 -9.15 12.13
CA LEU A 265 -2.88 -10.11 12.74
C LEU A 265 -2.08 -9.49 13.87
N SER A 266 -2.09 -10.15 15.03
CA SER A 266 -1.19 -9.84 16.15
C SER A 266 0.18 -10.46 15.88
N ILE A 267 1.23 -9.63 15.84
CA ILE A 267 2.61 -10.05 15.56
C ILE A 267 3.42 -10.07 16.85
N PRO A 268 3.96 -11.23 17.27
CA PRO A 268 4.80 -11.32 18.46
C PRO A 268 6.15 -10.61 18.25
N ALA A 269 6.86 -10.33 19.33
CA ALA A 269 8.22 -9.81 19.26
C ALA A 269 9.22 -10.88 18.74
N GLY A 270 10.40 -10.44 18.31
CA GLY A 270 11.51 -11.32 17.94
C GLY A 270 11.43 -11.92 16.53
N ARG A 271 12.28 -12.93 16.28
CA ARG A 271 12.52 -13.50 14.94
C ARG A 271 11.25 -14.04 14.29
N ASP A 272 10.46 -14.81 15.04
CA ASP A 272 9.25 -15.44 14.50
C ASP A 272 8.20 -14.39 14.13
N GLY A 273 8.10 -13.31 14.90
CA GLY A 273 7.27 -12.15 14.57
C GLY A 273 7.64 -11.52 13.22
N VAL A 274 8.92 -11.31 12.96
CA VAL A 274 9.39 -10.74 11.68
C VAL A 274 9.09 -11.68 10.50
N LEU A 275 9.22 -13.00 10.69
CA LEU A 275 8.88 -13.99 9.66
C LEU A 275 7.36 -14.05 9.42
N MET A 276 6.56 -14.00 10.48
CA MET A 276 5.10 -13.91 10.39
C MET A 276 4.67 -12.65 9.65
N ALA A 277 5.23 -11.50 10.00
CA ALA A 277 4.91 -10.23 9.35
C ALA A 277 5.31 -10.22 7.87
N SER A 278 6.51 -10.71 7.54
CA SER A 278 6.96 -10.84 6.14
C SER A 278 6.01 -11.71 5.33
N THR A 279 5.58 -12.85 5.91
CA THR A 279 4.62 -13.75 5.28
C THR A 279 3.27 -13.07 5.11
N ALA A 280 2.76 -12.39 6.14
CA ALA A 280 1.47 -11.71 6.13
C ALA A 280 1.39 -10.60 5.07
N VAL A 281 2.45 -9.81 4.89
CA VAL A 281 2.53 -8.81 3.81
C VAL A 281 2.37 -9.46 2.43
N MET A 282 2.97 -10.63 2.22
CA MET A 282 2.85 -11.38 0.96
C MET A 282 1.55 -12.21 0.85
N LYS A 283 0.85 -12.41 1.97
CA LYS A 283 -0.29 -13.32 2.12
C LYS A 283 -1.45 -12.62 2.81
N TYR A 284 -1.82 -11.47 2.26
CA TYR A 284 -3.14 -10.84 2.43
C TYR A 284 -3.44 -10.24 3.81
N GLY A 285 -2.46 -10.17 4.72
CA GLY A 285 -2.60 -9.42 5.97
C GLY A 285 -2.86 -7.96 5.67
N SER A 286 -3.92 -7.39 6.26
CA SER A 286 -4.35 -6.01 6.02
C SER A 286 -3.86 -5.06 7.12
N LEU A 287 -3.86 -5.51 8.38
CA LEU A 287 -3.29 -4.79 9.52
C LEU A 287 -2.43 -5.73 10.37
N LEU A 288 -1.16 -5.38 10.56
CA LEU A 288 -0.24 -6.10 11.45
C LEU A 288 0.05 -5.25 12.67
N ALA A 289 -0.32 -5.73 13.85
CA ALA A 289 0.00 -5.04 15.10
C ALA A 289 1.17 -5.71 15.81
N PHE A 290 2.28 -4.99 15.90
CA PHE A 290 3.55 -5.46 16.43
C PHE A 290 3.63 -5.20 17.93
N GLN A 291 3.91 -6.24 18.71
CA GLN A 291 4.27 -6.08 20.13
C GLN A 291 5.54 -5.23 20.30
N ASP A 292 6.53 -5.49 19.45
CA ASP A 292 7.77 -4.75 19.31
C ASP A 292 8.24 -4.78 17.85
N LEU A 293 8.91 -3.72 17.42
CA LEU A 293 9.46 -3.62 16.07
C LEU A 293 10.75 -2.78 16.07
N PRO A 294 11.93 -3.43 16.19
CA PRO A 294 13.21 -2.75 16.08
C PRO A 294 13.43 -2.15 14.69
N ALA A 295 14.16 -1.02 14.60
CA ALA A 295 14.37 -0.30 13.34
C ALA A 295 15.01 -1.15 12.24
N GLN A 296 15.94 -2.04 12.61
CA GLN A 296 16.59 -3.00 11.70
C GLN A 296 15.60 -4.01 11.06
N HIS A 297 14.44 -4.24 11.68
CA HIS A 297 13.38 -5.10 11.16
C HIS A 297 12.26 -4.28 10.49
N ALA A 298 12.02 -3.04 10.93
CA ALA A 298 11.04 -2.15 10.33
C ALA A 298 11.35 -1.84 8.86
N LEU A 299 12.59 -1.42 8.55
CA LEU A 299 12.98 -1.06 7.19
C LEU A 299 12.74 -2.19 6.17
N PRO A 300 13.23 -3.43 6.35
CA PRO A 300 12.99 -4.50 5.38
C PRO A 300 11.50 -4.85 5.22
N LEU A 301 10.69 -4.79 6.28
CA LEU A 301 9.24 -5.03 6.20
C LEU A 301 8.52 -3.92 5.42
N LEU A 302 8.86 -2.66 5.67
CA LEU A 302 8.30 -1.51 4.96
C LEU A 302 8.68 -1.53 3.48
N VAL A 303 9.91 -1.94 3.15
CA VAL A 303 10.37 -2.15 1.78
C VAL A 303 9.64 -3.32 1.11
N LEU A 304 9.45 -4.44 1.82
CA LEU A 304 8.68 -5.57 1.32
C LEU A 304 7.25 -5.15 0.99
N ARG A 305 6.60 -4.40 1.88
CA ARG A 305 5.27 -3.81 1.64
C ARG A 305 5.27 -2.94 0.38
N GLN A 306 6.21 -1.99 0.26
CA GLN A 306 6.31 -1.13 -0.93
C GLN A 306 6.42 -1.97 -2.21
N ASN A 307 7.29 -2.97 -2.22
CA ASN A 307 7.53 -3.80 -3.40
C ASN A 307 6.31 -4.65 -3.78
N ILE A 308 5.65 -5.29 -2.80
CA ILE A 308 4.48 -6.16 -3.03
C ILE A 308 3.30 -5.36 -3.59
N TYR A 309 3.08 -4.14 -3.08
CA TYR A 309 1.94 -3.30 -3.47
C TYR A 309 2.24 -2.31 -4.61
N THR A 310 3.48 -2.30 -5.15
CA THR A 310 3.77 -1.58 -6.39
C THR A 310 2.92 -2.16 -7.53
N ASP A 311 2.32 -1.30 -8.35
CA ASP A 311 1.56 -1.73 -9.52
C ASP A 311 2.52 -2.39 -10.54
N PRO A 312 2.35 -3.69 -10.89
CA PRO A 312 3.25 -4.34 -11.83
C PRO A 312 3.07 -3.87 -13.28
N GLN A 313 1.97 -3.18 -13.60
CA GLN A 313 1.68 -2.70 -14.96
C GLN A 313 2.23 -1.30 -15.22
N VAL A 314 2.49 -0.53 -14.16
CA VAL A 314 2.93 0.87 -14.24
C VAL A 314 4.31 1.00 -13.61
N PRO A 315 5.39 1.12 -14.41
CA PRO A 315 6.71 1.44 -13.89
C PRO A 315 6.66 2.76 -13.11
N ILE A 316 7.26 2.80 -11.93
CA ILE A 316 7.42 4.05 -11.17
C ILE A 316 8.45 4.91 -11.92
N GLN A 317 8.07 6.14 -12.25
CA GLN A 317 8.90 7.04 -13.05
C GLN A 317 9.34 8.26 -12.24
N VAL A 318 10.46 8.84 -12.65
CA VAL A 318 10.97 10.13 -12.18
C VAL A 318 10.71 11.17 -13.27
N ARG A 319 10.51 12.43 -12.89
CA ARG A 319 10.26 13.48 -13.89
C ARG A 319 11.49 13.62 -14.82
N PRO A 320 11.31 13.64 -16.15
CA PRO A 320 12.44 13.69 -17.08
C PRO A 320 12.99 15.12 -17.19
N GLU A 321 13.88 15.48 -16.27
CA GLU A 321 14.47 16.81 -16.15
C GLU A 321 15.97 16.75 -15.87
N LEU A 322 16.60 17.92 -15.78
CA LEU A 322 17.97 18.07 -15.33
C LEU A 322 17.99 18.27 -13.81
N TYR A 323 18.63 17.36 -13.09
CA TYR A 323 18.74 17.40 -11.65
C TYR A 323 20.14 17.88 -11.21
N PRO A 324 20.23 18.91 -10.36
CA PRO A 324 21.49 19.27 -9.71
C PRO A 324 21.79 18.28 -8.58
N VAL A 325 22.97 17.64 -8.60
CA VAL A 325 23.41 16.72 -7.54
C VAL A 325 24.73 17.22 -6.96
N ASN A 326 24.80 17.32 -5.63
CA ASN A 326 25.94 17.89 -4.89
C ASN A 326 26.30 19.34 -5.32
N ASN A 327 25.31 20.17 -5.64
CA ASN A 327 25.46 21.61 -5.98
C ASN A 327 26.42 21.89 -7.16
N PRO A 328 26.10 21.43 -8.38
CA PRO A 328 26.95 21.60 -9.55
C PRO A 328 27.05 23.06 -10.02
N GLY A 329 28.29 23.47 -10.36
CA GLY A 329 28.59 24.69 -11.10
C GLY A 329 28.67 24.47 -12.62
N PRO A 330 29.07 25.50 -13.39
CA PRO A 330 29.25 25.39 -14.84
C PRO A 330 30.35 24.42 -15.28
N ASP A 331 31.32 24.14 -14.43
CA ASP A 331 32.44 23.22 -14.66
C ASP A 331 32.09 21.76 -14.36
N ALA A 332 30.94 21.49 -13.74
CA ALA A 332 30.50 20.13 -13.42
C ALA A 332 30.12 19.34 -14.68
N PRO A 333 30.47 18.05 -14.80
CA PRO A 333 30.11 17.24 -15.94
C PRO A 333 28.61 16.95 -15.99
N ILE A 334 28.11 16.68 -17.20
CA ILE A 334 26.76 16.15 -17.40
C ILE A 334 26.82 14.62 -17.39
N LEU A 335 25.98 13.99 -16.59
CA LEU A 335 25.68 12.56 -16.63
C LEU A 335 24.26 12.40 -17.19
N PHE A 336 23.97 11.28 -17.86
CA PHE A 336 22.57 10.93 -18.13
C PHE A 336 22.19 9.55 -17.58
N THR A 337 20.91 9.41 -17.24
CA THR A 337 20.27 8.14 -16.89
C THR A 337 18.83 8.12 -17.43
N THR A 338 18.08 7.04 -17.22
CA THR A 338 16.67 6.94 -17.64
C THR A 338 15.70 7.36 -16.53
N ASN A 339 14.45 7.64 -16.91
CA ASN A 339 13.38 8.02 -15.98
C ASN A 339 12.76 6.85 -15.20
N PHE A 340 13.29 5.63 -15.31
CA PHE A 340 12.88 4.54 -14.44
C PHE A 340 13.36 4.77 -13.01
N SER A 341 12.46 4.81 -12.03
CA SER A 341 12.78 5.26 -10.67
C SER A 341 13.89 4.43 -10.01
N LEU A 342 13.89 3.10 -10.17
CA LEU A 342 14.93 2.26 -9.59
C LEU A 342 16.30 2.56 -10.20
N THR A 343 16.37 2.78 -11.51
CA THR A 343 17.61 3.21 -12.17
C THR A 343 18.04 4.59 -11.68
N TYR A 344 17.14 5.58 -11.69
CA TYR A 344 17.43 6.94 -11.26
C TYR A 344 17.94 7.01 -9.82
N PHE A 345 17.20 6.46 -8.85
CA PHE A 345 17.57 6.57 -7.43
C PHE A 345 18.83 5.78 -7.09
N THR A 346 19.11 4.69 -7.81
CA THR A 346 20.37 3.94 -7.67
C THR A 346 21.55 4.78 -8.15
N VAL A 347 21.42 5.43 -9.31
CA VAL A 347 22.44 6.36 -9.84
C VAL A 347 22.60 7.60 -8.94
N LEU A 348 21.50 8.23 -8.54
CA LEU A 348 21.49 9.41 -7.66
C LEU A 348 22.23 9.13 -6.36
N SER A 349 21.89 8.05 -5.65
CA SER A 349 22.52 7.69 -4.38
C SER A 349 24.02 7.48 -4.50
N ASP A 350 24.48 6.89 -5.62
CA ASP A 350 25.91 6.69 -5.85
C ASP A 350 26.64 7.98 -6.26
N ILE A 351 25.97 8.90 -6.97
CA ILE A 351 26.51 10.25 -7.23
C ILE A 351 26.60 11.03 -5.91
N GLU A 352 25.58 11.00 -5.05
CA GLU A 352 25.62 11.65 -3.73
C GLU A 352 26.79 11.14 -2.87
N LYS A 353 26.99 9.81 -2.81
CA LYS A 353 28.15 9.20 -2.12
C LYS A 353 29.50 9.62 -2.69
N SER A 354 29.56 10.02 -3.97
CA SER A 354 30.80 10.51 -4.57
C SER A 354 31.24 11.85 -3.97
N LYS A 355 30.27 12.67 -3.52
CA LYS A 355 30.42 14.09 -3.15
C LYS A 355 30.94 14.98 -4.29
N VAL A 356 30.93 14.49 -5.52
CA VAL A 356 31.32 15.25 -6.72
C VAL A 356 30.10 15.97 -7.28
N PRO A 357 30.18 17.29 -7.56
CA PRO A 357 29.08 18.03 -8.21
C PRO A 357 28.83 17.54 -9.64
N VAL A 358 27.56 17.24 -9.95
CA VAL A 358 27.15 16.69 -11.26
C VAL A 358 25.79 17.25 -11.68
N TRP A 359 25.64 17.51 -12.97
CA TRP A 359 24.34 17.70 -13.61
C TRP A 359 23.81 16.35 -14.12
N LEU A 360 22.72 15.83 -13.54
CA LEU A 360 22.13 14.54 -13.92
C LEU A 360 20.91 14.75 -14.83
N GLN A 361 21.08 14.50 -16.12
CA GLN A 361 19.98 14.47 -17.10
C GLN A 361 19.18 13.18 -16.97
N VAL A 362 17.90 13.28 -16.67
CA VAL A 362 16.96 12.16 -16.73
C VAL A 362 16.29 12.14 -18.09
N VAL A 363 16.47 11.06 -18.84
CA VAL A 363 15.89 10.88 -20.18
C VAL A 363 14.58 10.11 -20.06
N ASP A 364 13.52 10.62 -20.67
CA ASP A 364 12.25 9.91 -20.72
C ASP A 364 12.37 8.66 -21.61
N THR A 365 12.21 7.51 -20.98
CA THR A 365 12.18 6.21 -21.66
C THR A 365 10.96 5.40 -21.23
N GLU A 366 9.84 6.08 -20.94
CA GLU A 366 8.58 5.46 -20.52
C GLU A 366 8.72 4.59 -19.26
N GLY A 367 9.67 4.93 -18.38
CA GLY A 367 9.94 4.18 -17.15
C GLY A 367 10.73 2.88 -17.36
N LEU A 368 11.43 2.72 -18.49
CA LEU A 368 12.29 1.57 -18.75
C LEU A 368 13.73 1.74 -18.20
N SER A 369 14.35 0.65 -17.78
CA SER A 369 15.77 0.64 -17.37
C SER A 369 16.70 0.94 -18.56
N VAL A 370 17.95 1.35 -18.29
CA VAL A 370 18.95 1.69 -19.33
C VAL A 370 19.02 0.66 -20.46
N LEU A 371 19.22 -0.62 -20.13
CA LEU A 371 19.37 -1.67 -21.13
C LEU A 371 18.05 -2.01 -21.83
N THR A 372 16.93 -2.00 -21.10
CA THR A 372 15.62 -2.28 -21.66
C THR A 372 15.24 -1.20 -22.66
N ALA A 373 15.42 0.08 -22.29
CA ALA A 373 15.17 1.22 -23.16
C ALA A 373 16.08 1.21 -24.39
N TYR A 374 17.37 0.91 -24.21
CA TYR A 374 18.31 0.82 -25.32
C TYR A 374 17.93 -0.29 -26.31
N SER A 375 17.60 -1.49 -25.79
CA SER A 375 17.22 -2.64 -26.62
C SER A 375 15.87 -2.42 -27.33
N ALA A 376 14.95 -1.68 -26.70
CA ALA A 376 13.66 -1.33 -27.27
C ALA A 376 13.70 -0.12 -28.23
N GLY A 377 14.87 0.48 -28.46
CA GLY A 377 15.00 1.69 -29.29
C GLY A 377 14.40 2.96 -28.67
N LYS A 378 14.11 2.93 -27.36
CA LYS A 378 13.59 4.07 -26.58
C LYS A 378 14.70 4.93 -25.98
N LEU A 379 15.93 4.43 -25.94
CA LEU A 379 17.12 5.17 -25.56
C LEU A 379 18.12 5.18 -26.72
N THR A 380 18.18 6.30 -27.43
CA THR A 380 18.99 6.53 -28.63
C THR A 380 19.80 7.82 -28.49
N ALA A 381 20.80 8.03 -29.36
CA ALA A 381 21.59 9.26 -29.33
C ALA A 381 20.72 10.51 -29.54
N GLU A 382 19.69 10.40 -30.39
CA GLU A 382 18.74 11.44 -30.71
C GLU A 382 17.84 11.79 -29.53
N THR A 383 17.30 10.77 -28.82
CA THR A 383 16.47 11.00 -27.62
C THR A 383 17.26 11.65 -26.49
N VAL A 384 18.53 11.24 -26.28
CA VAL A 384 19.41 11.85 -25.28
C VAL A 384 19.72 13.31 -25.64
N ASN A 385 20.08 13.59 -26.91
CA ASN A 385 20.36 14.96 -27.34
C ASN A 385 19.12 15.86 -27.22
N SER A 386 17.94 15.34 -27.57
CA SER A 386 16.67 16.05 -27.42
C SER A 386 16.38 16.38 -25.96
N ALA A 387 16.63 15.44 -25.04
CA ALA A 387 16.47 15.67 -23.60
C ALA A 387 17.44 16.75 -23.07
N LEU A 388 18.70 16.72 -23.50
CA LEU A 388 19.70 17.74 -23.12
C LEU A 388 19.33 19.14 -23.63
N GLN A 389 18.77 19.24 -24.84
CA GLN A 389 18.29 20.51 -25.41
C GLN A 389 17.06 21.01 -24.66
N ALA A 390 16.06 20.16 -24.44
CA ALA A 390 14.81 20.53 -23.78
C ALA A 390 15.02 21.01 -22.34
N SER A 391 15.99 20.43 -21.62
CA SER A 391 16.30 20.79 -20.24
C SER A 391 17.25 21.99 -20.09
N GLY A 392 17.87 22.44 -21.19
CA GLY A 392 18.91 23.46 -21.16
C GLY A 392 20.21 22.99 -20.49
N ALA A 393 20.57 21.71 -20.59
CA ALA A 393 21.73 21.15 -19.89
C ALA A 393 23.06 21.72 -20.39
N LYS A 394 23.15 22.04 -21.69
CA LYS A 394 24.39 22.57 -22.30
C LYS A 394 24.65 24.03 -21.91
N GLU A 395 23.60 24.75 -21.51
CA GLU A 395 23.67 26.11 -20.98
C GLU A 395 24.08 26.12 -19.51
N ARG A 396 23.81 25.01 -18.78
CA ARG A 396 24.13 24.86 -17.36
C ARG A 396 25.55 24.35 -17.10
N SER A 397 26.15 23.63 -18.06
CA SER A 397 27.50 23.09 -17.96
C SER A 397 28.35 23.46 -19.18
N SER A 398 29.42 24.21 -18.94
CA SER A 398 30.50 24.51 -19.88
C SER A 398 31.63 23.46 -19.87
N ALA A 399 31.50 22.37 -19.12
CA ALA A 399 32.53 21.32 -19.04
C ALA A 399 32.78 20.61 -20.39
N GLY A 400 31.79 20.64 -21.30
CA GLY A 400 31.90 20.01 -22.61
C GLY A 400 31.95 18.48 -22.58
N VAL A 401 31.56 17.87 -21.46
CA VAL A 401 31.66 16.42 -21.21
C VAL A 401 30.28 15.82 -20.92
N LEU A 402 29.99 14.70 -21.58
CA LEU A 402 28.83 13.85 -21.31
C LEU A 402 29.31 12.46 -20.87
N VAL A 403 29.07 12.12 -19.61
CA VAL A 403 29.32 10.77 -19.07
C VAL A 403 28.10 9.90 -19.31
N ILE A 404 28.32 8.73 -19.92
CA ILE A 404 27.24 7.82 -20.33
C ILE A 404 27.29 6.51 -19.52
N PRO A 405 26.16 5.82 -19.30
CA PRO A 405 26.18 4.50 -18.65
C PRO A 405 27.03 3.51 -19.45
N GLY A 406 27.90 2.74 -18.78
CA GLY A 406 28.83 1.82 -19.44
C GLY A 406 28.13 0.72 -20.25
N MET A 407 26.89 0.38 -19.91
CA MET A 407 26.07 -0.60 -20.62
C MET A 407 25.66 -0.14 -22.04
N VAL A 408 25.71 1.17 -22.31
CA VAL A 408 25.40 1.76 -23.62
C VAL A 408 26.64 2.32 -24.31
N ALA A 409 27.84 1.85 -23.99
CA ALA A 409 29.09 2.32 -24.60
C ALA A 409 29.08 2.33 -26.15
N ARG A 410 28.28 1.46 -26.78
CA ARG A 410 28.14 1.35 -28.24
C ARG A 410 27.50 2.56 -28.90
N MET A 411 26.72 3.39 -28.19
CA MET A 411 26.14 4.61 -28.75
C MET A 411 27.07 5.84 -28.66
N SER A 412 28.30 5.68 -28.14
CA SER A 412 29.20 6.80 -27.83
C SER A 412 29.54 7.67 -29.04
N VAL A 413 29.86 7.06 -30.19
CA VAL A 413 30.19 7.79 -31.43
C VAL A 413 29.00 8.62 -31.90
N LYS A 414 27.82 8.00 -32.02
CA LYS A 414 26.60 8.70 -32.44
C LYS A 414 26.19 9.81 -31.46
N LEU A 415 26.38 9.59 -30.16
CA LEU A 415 26.14 10.63 -29.15
C LEU A 415 27.10 11.80 -29.30
N ASN A 416 28.38 11.54 -29.55
CA ASN A 416 29.37 12.59 -29.76
C ASN A 416 29.00 13.44 -30.99
N GLU A 417 28.64 12.79 -32.11
CA GLU A 417 28.17 13.46 -33.34
C GLU A 417 26.89 14.28 -33.10
N ALA A 418 25.90 13.70 -32.42
CA ALA A 418 24.61 14.37 -32.19
C ALA A 418 24.68 15.51 -31.17
N THR A 419 25.53 15.38 -30.14
CA THR A 419 25.58 16.35 -29.03
C THR A 419 26.69 17.38 -29.16
N GLY A 420 27.78 17.06 -29.85
CA GLY A 420 29.01 17.85 -29.88
C GLY A 420 29.83 17.77 -28.58
N LEU A 421 29.39 16.99 -27.58
CA LEU A 421 30.07 16.86 -26.29
C LEU A 421 31.09 15.72 -26.33
N LYS A 422 32.20 15.86 -25.59
CA LYS A 422 33.15 14.76 -25.37
C LYS A 422 32.45 13.66 -24.56
N VAL A 423 32.24 12.51 -25.20
CA VAL A 423 31.59 11.36 -24.56
C VAL A 423 32.61 10.57 -23.74
N ILE A 424 32.31 10.35 -22.46
CA ILE A 424 33.09 9.48 -21.58
C ILE A 424 32.20 8.31 -21.15
N VAL A 425 32.71 7.09 -21.37
CA VAL A 425 32.01 5.88 -20.95
C VAL A 425 32.22 5.67 -19.46
N GLY A 426 31.16 5.80 -18.68
CA GLY A 426 31.14 5.51 -17.25
C GLY A 426 31.15 4.00 -16.96
N PRO A 427 31.07 3.62 -15.68
CA PRO A 427 30.98 2.23 -15.28
C PRO A 427 29.68 1.58 -15.76
N LYS A 428 29.69 0.25 -15.89
CA LYS A 428 28.49 -0.54 -16.21
C LYS A 428 27.46 -0.51 -15.07
N GLU A 429 27.95 -0.50 -13.83
CA GLU A 429 27.16 -0.43 -12.60
C GLU A 429 27.38 0.91 -11.90
N SER A 430 26.32 1.53 -11.37
CA SER A 430 26.41 2.84 -10.71
C SER A 430 27.28 2.83 -9.46
N SER A 431 27.43 1.68 -8.81
CA SER A 431 28.29 1.51 -7.63
C SER A 431 29.76 1.85 -7.89
N GLY A 432 30.18 1.88 -9.17
CA GLY A 432 31.49 2.35 -9.59
C GLY A 432 31.61 3.88 -9.72
N LEU A 433 30.49 4.61 -9.78
CA LEU A 433 30.46 6.07 -9.96
C LEU A 433 31.25 6.84 -8.89
N PRO A 434 31.20 6.49 -7.58
CA PRO A 434 31.95 7.23 -6.58
C PRO A 434 33.45 7.27 -6.85
N LYS A 435 34.04 6.13 -7.26
CA LYS A 435 35.48 6.04 -7.60
C LYS A 435 35.77 6.71 -8.94
N PHE A 436 34.91 6.47 -9.93
CA PHE A 436 35.05 7.01 -11.28
C PHE A 436 35.02 8.54 -11.29
N LEU A 437 34.01 9.16 -10.66
CA LEU A 437 33.84 10.61 -10.63
C LEU A 437 34.96 11.34 -9.87
N ARG A 438 35.50 10.74 -8.81
CA ARG A 438 36.65 11.31 -8.08
C ARG A 438 37.97 11.25 -8.85
N GLY A 439 38.05 10.41 -9.89
CA GLY A 439 39.24 10.25 -10.72
C GLY A 439 39.14 10.96 -12.08
N MET A 440 37.99 11.58 -12.39
CA MET A 440 37.82 12.52 -13.49
C MET A 440 38.31 13.89 -13.05
#